data_AF-A0A0F3MA30-F1
#
_entry.id   AF-A0A0F3MA30-F1
#
_cell.length_a   1.000
_cell.length_b   1.000
_cell.length_c   1.000
_cell.angle_alpha   90.00
_cell.angle_beta   90.00
_cell.angle_gamma   90.00
#
_symmetry.space_group_name_H-M   'P 1'
#
loop_
_entity.id
_entity.type
_entity.pdbx_description
1 polymer ?
#
loop_
_entity_poly.entity_id
_entity_poly.type
_entity_poly.pdbx_seq_one_letter_code
_entity_poly.pdbx_strand_id
1 'polypeptide(L)'
;MVIRVMMLMVLLFVNNANANVFFLDKQKTFIFVSFSMSDEALKSYFAESQKAGAQLIMRGLINNSFTQTKNKTMELGISFRYRS
;
A
#
# COMPACT_ATOMS: atom_id res chain seq x y z
N MET A 1 21.39 17.70 -43.57
CA MET A 1 21.53 16.32 -43.02
C MET A 1 21.46 16.31 -41.49
N VAL A 2 22.18 17.21 -40.81
CA VAL A 2 22.28 17.28 -39.33
C VAL A 2 20.94 17.48 -38.61
N ILE A 3 20.06 18.33 -39.13
CA ILE A 3 18.75 18.65 -38.50
C ILE A 3 17.81 17.42 -38.46
N ARG A 4 17.81 16.58 -39.51
CA ARG A 4 16.99 15.35 -39.54
C ARG A 4 17.48 14.31 -38.53
N VAL A 5 18.79 14.24 -38.30
CA VAL A 5 19.41 13.32 -37.32
C VAL A 5 19.13 13.81 -35.89
N MET A 6 19.19 15.12 -35.65
CA MET A 6 18.91 15.70 -34.34
C MET A 6 17.44 15.53 -33.93
N MET A 7 16.51 15.70 -34.87
CA MET A 7 15.08 15.47 -34.63
C MET A 7 14.77 13.98 -34.36
N LEU A 8 15.48 13.05 -35.01
CA LEU A 8 15.35 11.62 -34.76
C LEU A 8 15.88 11.24 -33.36
N MET A 9 16.98 11.85 -32.92
CA MET A 9 17.53 11.66 -31.56
C MET A 9 16.62 12.22 -30.48
N VAL A 10 16.01 13.39 -30.70
CA VAL A 10 15.01 13.97 -29.78
C VAL A 10 13.76 13.08 -29.71
N LEU A 11 13.28 12.56 -30.84
CA LEU A 11 12.13 11.65 -30.87
C LEU A 11 12.41 10.33 -30.14
N LEU A 12 13.64 9.78 -30.26
CA LEU A 12 14.08 8.60 -29.53
C LEU A 12 14.14 8.86 -28.01
N PHE A 13 14.61 10.04 -27.57
CA PHE A 13 14.64 10.41 -26.16
C PHE A 13 13.24 10.57 -25.55
N VAL A 14 12.32 11.20 -26.28
CA VAL A 14 10.93 11.42 -25.80
C VAL A 14 10.19 10.09 -25.69
N ASN A 15 10.38 9.14 -26.62
CA ASN A 15 9.75 7.83 -26.54
C ASN A 15 10.28 6.97 -25.38
N ASN A 16 11.58 7.07 -25.04
CA ASN A 16 12.18 6.30 -23.95
C ASN A 16 11.80 6.85 -22.56
N ALA A 17 11.61 8.16 -22.44
CA ALA A 17 11.16 8.79 -21.18
C ALA A 17 9.72 8.41 -20.81
N ASN A 18 8.85 8.20 -21.80
CA ASN A 18 7.44 7.84 -21.57
C ASN A 18 7.23 6.34 -21.28
N ALA A 19 8.18 5.48 -21.67
CA ALA A 19 8.11 4.04 -21.41
C ALA A 19 8.23 3.69 -19.92
N ASN A 20 8.87 4.53 -19.11
CA ASN A 20 9.03 4.33 -17.66
C ASN A 20 7.90 4.92 -16.80
N VAL A 21 6.97 5.68 -17.38
CA VAL A 21 5.83 6.26 -16.64
C VAL A 21 4.62 5.32 -16.63
N PHE A 22 4.60 4.31 -17.50
CA PHE A 22 3.43 3.44 -17.72
C PHE A 22 3.39 2.16 -16.88
N PHE A 23 4.46 1.81 -16.14
CA PHE A 23 4.55 0.55 -15.38
C PHE A 23 4.61 0.70 -13.86
N LEU A 24 4.33 1.89 -13.32
CA LEU A 24 4.13 2.06 -11.87
C LEU A 24 2.64 2.01 -11.53
N ASP A 25 1.93 0.99 -12.02
CA ASP A 25 0.72 0.57 -11.32
C ASP A 25 1.20 0.01 -9.98
N LYS A 26 1.30 0.87 -8.97
CA LYS A 26 1.67 0.47 -7.60
C LYS A 26 0.64 -0.55 -7.16
N GLN A 27 0.94 -1.83 -7.32
CA GLN A 27 0.07 -2.90 -6.85
C GLN A 27 -0.20 -2.69 -5.36
N LYS A 28 -1.44 -2.32 -5.05
CA LYS A 28 -1.87 -2.10 -3.67
C LYS A 28 -2.08 -3.46 -3.03
N THR A 29 -1.10 -3.87 -2.23
CA THR A 29 -1.20 -5.11 -1.44
C THR A 29 -2.03 -4.84 -0.18
N PHE A 30 -3.04 -5.67 0.04
CA PHE A 30 -3.89 -5.62 1.23
C PHE A 30 -3.68 -6.85 2.09
N ILE A 31 -3.41 -6.65 3.38
CA ILE A 31 -3.24 -7.72 4.35
C ILE A 31 -4.44 -7.68 5.28
N PHE A 32 -5.23 -8.75 5.29
CA PHE A 32 -6.41 -8.84 6.15
C PHE A 32 -6.06 -9.51 7.46
N VAL A 33 -6.38 -8.86 8.57
CA VAL A 33 -6.13 -9.35 9.94
C VAL A 33 -7.41 -9.31 10.76
N SER A 34 -7.47 -10.10 11.83
CA SER A 34 -8.61 -10.15 12.77
C SER A 34 -8.12 -10.27 14.20
N PHE A 35 -8.96 -9.85 15.17
CA PHE A 35 -8.63 -9.92 16.60
C PHE A 35 -8.55 -11.34 17.17
N SER A 36 -8.80 -12.37 16.36
CA SER A 36 -8.50 -13.75 16.71
C SER A 36 -6.99 -14.04 16.71
N MET A 37 -6.18 -13.20 16.08
CA MET A 37 -4.71 -13.25 16.14
C MET A 37 -4.21 -12.63 17.44
N SER A 38 -3.02 -13.05 17.91
CA SER A 38 -2.44 -12.45 19.12
C SER A 38 -2.03 -10.98 18.88
N ASP A 39 -1.98 -10.22 19.96
CA ASP A 39 -1.63 -8.80 19.94
C ASP A 39 -0.20 -8.59 19.38
N GLU A 40 0.73 -9.52 19.64
CA GLU A 40 2.09 -9.51 19.08
C GLU A 40 2.09 -9.73 17.57
N ALA A 41 1.28 -10.67 17.07
CA ALA A 41 1.17 -10.95 15.65
C ALA A 41 0.62 -9.74 14.89
N LEU A 42 -0.42 -9.09 15.43
CA LEU A 42 -1.01 -7.88 14.85
C LEU A 42 0.02 -6.74 14.75
N LYS A 43 0.86 -6.56 15.77
CA LYS A 43 1.95 -5.58 15.76
C LYS A 43 3.03 -5.93 14.74
N SER A 44 3.42 -7.21 14.63
CA SER A 44 4.41 -7.66 13.64
C SER A 44 3.93 -7.40 12.23
N TYR A 45 2.70 -7.81 11.91
CA TYR A 45 2.13 -7.60 10.57
C TYR A 45 1.98 -6.12 10.24
N PHE A 46 1.65 -5.28 11.21
CA PHE A 46 1.59 -3.83 11.00
C PHE A 46 2.97 -3.23 10.70
N ALA A 47 4.03 -3.69 11.35
CA ALA A 47 5.39 -3.24 11.08
C ALA A 47 5.89 -3.72 9.70
N GLU A 48 5.62 -4.98 9.35
CA GLU A 48 6.00 -5.57 8.06
C GLU A 48 5.25 -4.94 6.90
N SER A 49 3.96 -4.64 7.06
CA SER A 49 3.17 -4.02 6.00
C SER A 49 3.66 -2.62 5.66
N GLN A 50 4.05 -1.84 6.68
CA GLN A 50 4.62 -0.51 6.47
C GLN A 50 5.91 -0.59 5.65
N LYS A 51 6.78 -1.57 5.94
CA LYS A 51 8.00 -1.82 5.16
C LYS A 51 7.70 -2.24 3.73
N ALA A 52 6.67 -3.06 3.53
CA ALA A 52 6.27 -3.57 2.22
C ALA A 52 5.38 -2.60 1.41
N GLY A 53 5.00 -1.44 1.97
CA GLY A 53 4.02 -0.54 1.36
C GLY A 53 2.61 -1.15 1.24
N ALA A 54 2.32 -2.18 2.04
CA ALA A 54 1.03 -2.85 2.09
C ALA A 54 0.10 -2.21 3.13
N GLN A 55 -1.21 -2.27 2.87
CA GLN A 55 -2.22 -1.73 3.77
C GLN A 55 -2.86 -2.85 4.60
N LEU A 56 -2.77 -2.76 5.93
CA LEU A 56 -3.54 -3.66 6.80
C LEU A 56 -5.01 -3.25 6.86
N ILE A 57 -5.87 -4.24 6.68
CA ILE A 57 -7.32 -4.15 6.76
C ILE A 57 -7.79 -4.97 7.96
N MET A 58 -8.49 -4.32 8.89
CA MET A 58 -9.08 -5.01 10.01
C MET A 58 -10.40 -5.65 9.60
N ARG A 59 -10.46 -6.98 9.76
CA ARG A 59 -11.66 -7.79 9.55
C ARG A 59 -12.34 -8.11 10.87
N GLY A 60 -13.63 -7.86 10.89
CA GLY A 60 -14.47 -8.08 12.06
C GLY A 60 -14.41 -6.92 13.04
N LEU A 61 -15.38 -6.92 13.94
CA LEU A 61 -15.54 -5.92 14.97
C LEU A 61 -15.55 -6.61 16.33
N ILE A 62 -14.92 -6.00 17.32
CA ILE A 62 -15.09 -6.39 18.72
C ILE A 62 -16.52 -6.04 19.11
N ASN A 63 -17.29 -7.05 19.53
CA ASN A 63 -18.67 -6.89 19.98
C ASN A 63 -19.55 -6.11 18.99
N ASN A 64 -19.35 -6.30 17.68
CA ASN A 64 -20.04 -5.55 16.62
C ASN A 64 -19.91 -4.02 16.72
N SER A 65 -18.86 -3.52 17.38
CA SER A 65 -18.65 -2.09 17.64
C SER A 65 -17.38 -1.56 16.98
N PHE A 66 -17.54 -0.59 16.09
CA PHE A 66 -16.41 0.16 15.51
C PHE A 66 -15.61 0.92 16.57
N THR A 67 -16.29 1.49 17.57
CA THR A 67 -15.63 2.25 18.63
C THR A 67 -14.72 1.36 19.48
N GLN A 68 -15.21 0.19 19.90
CA GLN A 68 -14.39 -0.75 20.68
C GLN A 68 -13.20 -1.29 19.88
N THR A 69 -13.45 -1.61 18.61
CA THR A 69 -12.43 -2.03 17.65
C THR A 69 -11.34 -0.96 17.49
N LYS A 70 -11.73 0.32 17.37
CA LYS A 70 -10.80 1.46 17.29
C LYS A 70 -9.99 1.62 18.57
N ASN A 71 -10.65 1.57 19.73
CA ASN A 71 -9.97 1.71 21.02
C ASN A 71 -8.90 0.62 21.21
N LYS A 72 -9.22 -0.65 20.91
CA LYS A 72 -8.24 -1.74 20.98
C LYS A 72 -7.06 -1.52 20.03
N THR A 73 -7.29 -1.04 18.81
CA THR A 73 -6.18 -0.73 17.88
C THR A 73 -5.30 0.41 18.38
N MET A 74 -5.89 1.41 19.05
CA MET A 74 -5.15 2.50 19.67
C MET A 74 -4.31 2.01 20.87
N GLU A 75 -4.86 1.13 21.71
CA GLU A 75 -4.13 0.48 22.81
C GLU A 75 -2.92 -0.31 22.30
N LEU A 76 -3.06 -0.95 21.15
CA LEU A 76 -1.99 -1.70 20.50
C LEU A 76 -0.98 -0.81 19.77
N GLY A 77 -1.26 0.49 19.61
CA GLY A 77 -0.40 1.43 18.89
C GLY A 77 -0.35 1.17 17.38
N ILE A 78 -1.40 0.59 16.80
CA ILE A 78 -1.46 0.20 15.39
C ILE A 78 -2.63 0.88 14.67
N SER A 79 -2.44 1.25 13.41
CA SER A 79 -3.49 1.88 12.59
C SER A 79 -3.98 0.95 11.49
N PHE A 80 -5.29 0.70 11.45
CA PHE A 80 -5.90 -0.13 10.40
C PHE A 80 -6.99 0.63 9.65
N ARG A 81 -7.24 0.22 8.39
CA ARG A 81 -8.49 0.58 7.72
C ARG A 81 -9.55 -0.47 7.97
N TYR A 82 -10.77 -0.02 8.19
CA TYR A 82 -11.95 -0.88 8.25
C TYR A 82 -12.50 -1.08 6.84
N ARG A 83 -12.90 -2.32 6.54
CA ARG A 83 -13.66 -2.67 5.33
C ARG A 83 -14.86 -3.49 5.82
N SER A 84 -16.05 -2.92 5.70
CA SER A 84 -17.34 -3.60 5.94
C SER A 84 -17.66 -4.57 4.81
#